data_AF-A0A520ITF3-F1
#
_entry.id   AF-A0A520ITF3-F1
#
_cell.length_a   1.000
_cell.length_b   1.000
_cell.length_c   1.000
_cell.angle_alpha   90.00
_cell.angle_beta   90.00
_cell.angle_gamma   90.00
#
_symmetry.space_group_name_H-M   'P 1'
#
loop_
_entity.id
_entity.type
_entity.pdbx_description
1 polymer ?
#
loop_
_entity_poly.entity_id
_entity_poly.type
_entity_poly.pdbx_seq_one_letter_code
_entity_poly.pdbx_strand_id
1 'polypeptide(L)'
;MTHPLPQPLDVVARGPLTGSIAVPGDKSISHRALMFASLAVGTSRITGLLEGEDVLATAAAMRAMGATIERQDDGIWVVDGVGVGGLLQPETALEMGNSGTSTRLLMGLVSSHPITCTFTGDASLSGRPMGRVIDPLSQMGADITASPGGKLPLMVRGICPAVPISYTLPVASAQVKS
;
A
#
# COMPACT_ATOMS: atom_id res chain seq x y z
N MET A 1 6.59 -7.91 15.83
CA MET A 1 6.86 -9.29 15.36
C MET A 1 8.36 -9.43 15.15
N THR A 2 8.96 -10.51 15.65
CA THR A 2 10.39 -10.79 15.48
C THR A 2 10.67 -11.19 14.03
N HIS A 3 11.48 -10.43 13.31
CA HIS A 3 11.96 -10.86 12.00
C HIS A 3 12.73 -12.18 12.16
N PRO A 4 12.56 -13.15 11.24
CA PRO A 4 13.37 -14.36 11.26
C PRO A 4 14.85 -13.96 11.17
N LEU A 5 15.69 -14.66 11.95
CA LEU A 5 17.14 -14.45 11.89
C LEU A 5 17.62 -14.69 10.45
N PRO A 6 18.59 -13.90 9.94
CA PRO A 6 19.13 -14.10 8.61
C PRO A 6 19.57 -15.54 8.42
N GLN A 7 19.01 -16.23 7.42
CA GLN A 7 19.45 -17.57 7.04
C GLN A 7 20.39 -17.45 5.83
N PRO A 8 21.68 -17.78 5.97
CA PRO A 8 22.59 -17.78 4.83
C PRO A 8 22.17 -18.87 3.84
N LEU A 9 22.27 -18.56 2.55
CA LEU A 9 21.99 -19.49 1.44
C LEU A 9 23.22 -19.57 0.54
N ASP A 10 23.80 -20.77 0.41
CA ASP A 10 24.89 -21.03 -0.52
C ASP A 10 24.33 -21.52 -1.86
N VAL A 11 24.61 -20.77 -2.92
CA VAL A 11 24.20 -21.12 -4.28
C VAL A 11 25.41 -21.63 -5.04
N VAL A 12 25.39 -22.91 -5.41
CA VAL A 12 26.45 -23.54 -6.22
C VAL A 12 25.99 -23.75 -7.66
N ALA A 13 26.89 -23.51 -8.63
CA ALA A 13 26.58 -23.68 -10.04
C ALA A 13 26.28 -25.16 -10.37
N ARG A 14 25.13 -25.42 -11.01
CA ARG A 14 24.70 -26.75 -11.43
C ARG A 14 24.28 -26.75 -12.91
N GLY A 15 25.27 -26.64 -13.80
CA GLY A 15 25.05 -26.72 -15.25
C GLY A 15 24.15 -25.61 -15.83
N PRO A 16 23.80 -25.68 -17.13
CA PRO A 16 22.91 -24.71 -17.77
C PRO A 16 21.45 -24.88 -17.31
N LEU A 17 20.76 -23.76 -17.07
CA LEU A 17 19.32 -23.74 -16.78
C LEU A 17 18.52 -23.92 -18.09
N THR A 18 17.60 -24.88 -18.13
CA THR A 18 16.69 -25.10 -19.27
C THR A 18 15.28 -25.37 -18.76
N GLY A 19 14.26 -24.74 -19.36
CA GLY A 19 12.86 -24.92 -18.96
C GLY A 19 11.96 -23.74 -19.31
N SER A 20 10.69 -23.84 -18.89
CA SER A 20 9.69 -22.77 -18.95
C SER A 20 9.05 -22.62 -17.57
N ILE A 21 8.80 -21.39 -17.15
CA ILE A 21 8.18 -21.08 -15.86
C ILE A 21 7.09 -20.03 -16.04
N ALA A 22 6.03 -20.15 -15.24
CA ALA A 22 5.12 -19.04 -14.99
C ALA A 22 5.69 -18.21 -13.83
N VAL A 23 5.85 -16.90 -14.05
CA VAL A 23 6.28 -15.99 -12.98
C VAL A 23 5.07 -15.58 -12.13
N PRO A 24 5.30 -15.21 -10.85
CA PRO A 24 4.24 -14.63 -10.03
C PRO A 24 3.64 -13.35 -10.65
N GLY A 25 2.46 -12.97 -10.16
CA GLY A 25 1.79 -11.74 -10.56
C GLY A 25 2.66 -10.49 -10.35
N ASP A 26 2.35 -9.43 -11.11
CA ASP A 26 3.07 -8.16 -10.95
C ASP A 26 2.70 -7.48 -9.63
N LYS A 27 3.72 -7.10 -8.86
CA LYS A 27 3.55 -6.48 -7.54
C LYS A 27 2.84 -5.13 -7.62
N SER A 28 3.20 -4.30 -8.60
CA SER A 28 2.68 -2.94 -8.73
C SER A 28 1.20 -2.92 -9.14
N ILE A 29 0.80 -3.83 -10.02
CA ILE A 29 -0.59 -4.05 -10.43
C ILE A 29 -1.36 -4.68 -9.28
N SER A 30 -0.79 -5.62 -8.53
CA SER A 30 -1.47 -6.27 -7.40
C SER A 30 -1.88 -5.26 -6.31
N HIS A 31 -0.99 -4.33 -5.95
CA HIS A 31 -1.34 -3.24 -5.02
C HIS A 31 -2.51 -2.39 -5.54
N ARG A 32 -2.44 -1.96 -6.81
CA ARG A 32 -3.44 -1.08 -7.42
C ARG A 32 -4.77 -1.78 -7.64
N ALA A 33 -4.75 -3.05 -8.02
CA ALA A 33 -5.94 -3.88 -8.20
C ALA A 33 -6.74 -3.95 -6.88
N LEU A 34 -6.07 -4.19 -5.75
CA LEU A 34 -6.71 -4.19 -4.43
C LEU A 34 -7.27 -2.81 -4.07
N MET A 35 -6.49 -1.74 -4.24
CA MET A 35 -6.93 -0.38 -3.89
C MET A 35 -8.11 0.07 -4.74
N PHE A 36 -8.03 -0.10 -6.06
CA PHE A 36 -9.10 0.30 -6.98
C PHE A 36 -10.35 -0.56 -6.81
N ALA A 37 -10.21 -1.87 -6.64
CA ALA A 37 -11.35 -2.75 -6.37
C ALA A 37 -12.06 -2.36 -5.07
N SER A 38 -11.31 -2.02 -4.04
CA SER A 38 -11.87 -1.60 -2.75
C SER A 38 -12.59 -0.24 -2.83
N LEU A 39 -12.17 0.65 -3.73
CA LEU A 39 -12.81 1.96 -3.97
C LEU A 39 -13.95 1.90 -5.00
N ALA A 40 -14.08 0.80 -5.74
CA ALA A 40 -15.18 0.61 -6.69
C ALA A 40 -16.49 0.31 -5.95
N VAL A 41 -17.62 0.51 -6.64
CA VAL A 41 -18.93 0.06 -6.17
C VAL A 41 -19.19 -1.34 -6.72
N GLY A 42 -19.48 -2.29 -5.82
CA GLY A 42 -19.78 -3.68 -6.16
C GLY A 42 -18.58 -4.62 -6.05
N THR A 43 -18.68 -5.77 -6.70
CA THR A 43 -17.73 -6.87 -6.56
C THR A 43 -16.72 -6.91 -7.70
N SER A 44 -15.44 -6.96 -7.36
CA SER A 44 -14.33 -7.20 -8.28
C SER A 44 -13.73 -8.60 -8.08
N ARG A 45 -13.25 -9.21 -9.17
CA ARG A 45 -12.55 -10.50 -9.15
C ARG A 45 -11.14 -10.32 -9.72
N ILE A 46 -10.12 -10.74 -8.98
CA ILE A 46 -8.71 -10.59 -9.35
C ILE A 46 -8.08 -11.98 -9.45
N THR A 47 -7.58 -12.31 -10.64
CA THR A 47 -6.82 -13.53 -10.92
C THR A 47 -5.32 -13.21 -11.03
N GLY A 48 -4.45 -14.11 -10.55
CA GLY A 48 -3.00 -13.93 -10.66
C GLY A 48 -2.45 -12.81 -9.78
N LEU A 49 -3.14 -12.50 -8.67
CA LEU A 49 -2.65 -11.55 -7.67
C LEU A 49 -1.34 -12.09 -7.05
N LEU A 50 -0.35 -11.23 -6.88
CA LEU A 50 0.86 -11.58 -6.14
C LEU A 50 0.54 -11.70 -4.64
N GLU A 51 0.83 -12.85 -4.03
CA GLU A 51 0.58 -13.11 -2.60
C GLU A 51 1.81 -12.85 -1.72
N GLY A 52 2.59 -11.83 -2.08
CA GLY A 52 3.73 -11.37 -1.27
C GLY A 52 3.28 -10.53 -0.08
N GLU A 53 4.08 -10.53 1.00
CA GLU A 53 3.80 -9.80 2.25
C GLU A 53 3.41 -8.33 2.00
N ASP A 54 4.09 -7.67 1.07
CA ASP A 54 3.79 -6.29 0.67
C ASP A 54 2.33 -6.09 0.22
N VAL A 55 1.84 -6.99 -0.64
CA VAL A 55 0.50 -6.93 -1.22
C VAL A 55 -0.54 -7.33 -0.17
N LEU A 56 -0.23 -8.32 0.66
CA LEU A 56 -1.09 -8.73 1.77
C LEU A 56 -1.25 -7.60 2.80
N ALA A 57 -0.22 -6.78 3.03
CA ALA A 57 -0.32 -5.58 3.86
C ALA A 57 -1.27 -4.52 3.25
N THR A 58 -1.32 -4.39 1.91
CA THR A 58 -2.35 -3.56 1.25
C THR A 58 -3.74 -4.13 1.48
N ALA A 59 -3.94 -5.44 1.28
CA ALA A 59 -5.23 -6.08 1.50
C ALA A 59 -5.71 -5.90 2.95
N ALA A 60 -4.82 -6.09 3.93
CA ALA A 60 -5.13 -5.89 5.34
C ALA A 60 -5.56 -4.44 5.64
N ALA A 61 -4.88 -3.44 5.07
CA ALA A 61 -5.26 -2.05 5.27
C ALA A 61 -6.59 -1.69 4.62
N MET A 62 -6.86 -2.17 3.41
CA MET A 62 -8.17 -1.94 2.77
C MET A 62 -9.31 -2.63 3.54
N ARG A 63 -9.06 -3.83 4.12
CA ARG A 63 -10.01 -4.48 5.05
C ARG A 63 -10.26 -3.64 6.29
N ALA A 64 -9.19 -3.11 6.91
CA ALA A 64 -9.30 -2.25 8.07
C ALA A 64 -10.08 -0.95 7.79
N MET A 65 -10.17 -0.54 6.52
CA MET A 65 -10.95 0.61 6.06
C MET A 65 -12.31 0.21 5.44
N GLY A 66 -12.78 -1.01 5.67
CA GLY A 66 -14.16 -1.42 5.41
C GLY A 66 -14.40 -2.28 4.16
N ALA A 67 -13.40 -2.50 3.30
CA ALA A 67 -13.58 -3.38 2.14
C ALA A 67 -13.61 -4.86 2.55
N THR A 68 -14.47 -5.66 1.94
CA THR A 68 -14.41 -7.13 2.11
C THR A 68 -13.46 -7.68 1.05
N ILE A 69 -12.40 -8.37 1.47
CA ILE A 69 -11.38 -8.90 0.58
C ILE A 69 -11.13 -10.35 0.96
N GLU A 70 -11.46 -11.29 0.08
CA GLU A 70 -11.38 -12.72 0.37
C GLU A 70 -10.64 -13.46 -0.75
N ARG A 71 -9.77 -14.40 -0.35
CA ARG A 71 -9.15 -15.34 -1.27
C ARG A 71 -9.99 -16.61 -1.28
N GLN A 72 -10.61 -16.90 -2.41
CA GLN A 72 -11.42 -18.09 -2.61
C GLN A 72 -10.54 -19.34 -2.79
N ASP A 73 -11.14 -20.52 -2.67
CA ASP A 73 -10.44 -21.81 -2.81
C ASP A 73 -9.83 -22.02 -4.21
N ASP A 74 -10.43 -21.42 -5.23
CA ASP A 74 -9.95 -21.43 -6.62
C ASP A 74 -8.76 -20.47 -6.86
N GLY A 75 -8.29 -19.79 -5.81
CA GLY A 75 -7.19 -18.81 -5.86
C GLY A 75 -7.60 -17.44 -6.40
N ILE A 76 -8.88 -17.23 -6.72
CA ILE A 76 -9.39 -15.92 -7.14
C ILE A 76 -9.61 -15.05 -5.90
N TRP A 77 -9.13 -13.82 -5.97
CA TRP A 77 -9.41 -12.82 -4.95
C TRP A 77 -10.69 -12.07 -5.30
N VAL A 78 -11.64 -12.07 -4.38
CA VAL A 78 -12.92 -11.37 -4.49
C VAL A 78 -12.89 -10.16 -3.56
N VAL A 79 -13.24 -8.99 -4.10
CA VAL A 79 -13.24 -7.72 -3.36
C VAL A 79 -14.59 -7.06 -3.51
N ASP A 80 -15.31 -6.89 -2.41
CA ASP A 80 -16.49 -6.04 -2.36
C ASP A 80 -16.07 -4.64 -1.91
N GLY A 81 -16.12 -3.70 -2.85
CA GLY A 81 -15.67 -2.33 -2.66
C GLY A 81 -16.71 -1.47 -1.94
N VAL A 82 -16.20 -0.45 -1.25
CA VAL A 82 -17.00 0.47 -0.42
C VAL A 82 -17.41 1.75 -1.17
N GLY A 83 -16.93 1.93 -2.42
CA GLY A 83 -17.10 3.17 -3.16
C GLY A 83 -16.16 4.30 -2.71
N VAL A 84 -15.91 5.27 -3.59
CA VAL A 84 -15.13 6.47 -3.27
C VAL A 84 -15.86 7.26 -2.17
N GLY A 85 -15.16 7.61 -1.09
CA GLY A 85 -15.76 8.24 0.09
C GLY A 85 -16.35 7.26 1.11
N GLY A 86 -16.42 5.96 0.79
CA GLY A 86 -16.96 4.92 1.67
C GLY A 86 -15.95 4.29 2.63
N LEU A 87 -14.69 4.73 2.61
CA LEU A 87 -13.66 4.23 3.53
C LEU A 87 -14.02 4.54 4.98
N LEU A 88 -13.89 3.53 5.82
CA LEU A 88 -14.14 3.62 7.25
C LEU A 88 -12.85 3.95 8.01
N GLN A 89 -13.01 4.65 9.13
CA GLN A 89 -11.92 4.93 10.06
C GLN A 89 -11.35 3.61 10.60
N PRO A 90 -10.07 3.28 10.35
CA PRO A 90 -9.47 2.08 10.95
C PRO A 90 -9.33 2.25 12.46
N GLU A 91 -9.58 1.16 13.21
CA GLU A 91 -9.50 1.15 14.69
C GLU A 91 -8.07 1.15 15.21
N THR A 92 -7.12 0.65 14.41
CA THR A 92 -5.72 0.48 14.78
C THR A 92 -4.79 1.02 13.69
N ALA A 93 -3.50 1.14 14.03
CA ALA A 93 -2.49 1.54 13.06
C ALA A 93 -2.37 0.52 11.91
N LEU A 94 -2.21 1.04 10.70
CA LEU A 94 -2.02 0.26 9.49
C LEU A 94 -0.56 -0.21 9.40
N GLU A 95 -0.33 -1.50 9.64
CA GLU A 95 0.98 -2.12 9.58
C GLU A 95 1.37 -2.45 8.14
N MET A 96 2.41 -1.78 7.63
CA MET A 96 2.82 -1.84 6.23
C MET A 96 3.96 -2.83 5.95
N GLY A 97 4.55 -3.44 7.00
CA GLY A 97 5.72 -4.31 6.85
C GLY A 97 6.87 -3.57 6.17
N ASN A 98 7.36 -4.11 5.04
CA ASN A 98 8.40 -3.48 4.23
C ASN A 98 7.86 -2.63 3.06
N SER A 99 6.53 -2.61 2.87
CA SER A 99 5.93 -2.11 1.63
C SER A 99 5.85 -0.59 1.56
N GLY A 100 6.91 0.02 1.05
CA GLY A 100 6.90 1.45 0.71
C GLY A 100 5.91 1.81 -0.41
N THR A 101 5.45 0.84 -1.20
CA THR A 101 4.40 1.07 -2.21
C THR A 101 3.03 1.17 -1.54
N SER A 102 2.70 0.24 -0.62
CA SER A 102 1.46 0.28 0.16
C SER A 102 1.35 1.62 0.90
N THR A 103 2.37 1.97 1.69
CA THR A 103 2.34 3.18 2.52
C THR A 103 2.11 4.44 1.69
N ARG A 104 2.89 4.66 0.63
CA ARG A 104 2.85 5.93 -0.12
C ARG A 104 1.54 6.12 -0.88
N LEU A 105 1.04 5.07 -1.53
CA LEU A 105 -0.22 5.14 -2.27
C LEU A 105 -1.42 5.26 -1.32
N LEU A 106 -1.40 4.52 -0.20
CA LEU A 106 -2.44 4.63 0.81
C LEU A 106 -2.45 6.00 1.49
N MET A 107 -1.29 6.62 1.74
CA MET A 107 -1.23 8.01 2.22
C MET A 107 -1.99 8.95 1.28
N GLY A 108 -1.76 8.86 -0.04
CA GLY A 108 -2.48 9.70 -1.01
C GLY A 108 -3.98 9.43 -1.05
N LEU A 109 -4.36 8.16 -0.98
CA LEU A 109 -5.77 7.74 -0.94
C LEU A 109 -6.48 8.27 0.32
N VAL A 110 -5.91 8.09 1.52
CA VAL A 110 -6.56 8.54 2.78
C VAL A 110 -6.54 10.06 2.95
N SER A 111 -5.57 10.77 2.36
CA SER A 111 -5.48 12.24 2.43
C SER A 111 -6.71 12.98 1.89
N SER A 112 -7.49 12.35 1.01
CA SER A 112 -8.71 12.91 0.42
C SER A 112 -10.02 12.41 1.06
N HIS A 113 -9.92 11.67 2.17
CA HIS A 113 -11.05 11.11 2.90
C HIS A 113 -11.12 11.71 4.32
N PRO A 114 -12.30 11.84 4.94
CA PRO A 114 -12.46 12.38 6.29
C PRO A 114 -12.10 11.34 7.37
N ILE A 115 -10.94 10.68 7.24
CA ILE A 115 -10.43 9.66 8.16
C ILE A 115 -9.02 10.01 8.62
N THR A 116 -8.60 9.42 9.74
CA THR A 116 -7.26 9.59 10.31
C THR A 116 -6.55 8.24 10.38
N CYS A 117 -5.46 8.07 9.65
CA CYS A 117 -4.75 6.80 9.61
C CYS A 117 -3.33 6.96 10.17
N THR A 118 -2.95 6.08 11.10
CA THR A 118 -1.56 5.91 11.51
C THR A 118 -0.93 4.80 10.68
N PHE A 119 0.25 5.03 10.12
CA PHE A 119 1.02 4.05 9.37
C PHE A 119 2.26 3.64 10.16
N THR A 120 2.46 2.33 10.31
CA THR A 120 3.66 1.71 10.90
C THR A 120 4.34 0.81 9.88
N GLY A 121 5.57 0.41 10.17
CA GLY A 121 6.35 -0.46 9.30
C GLY A 121 7.52 -1.09 10.04
N ASP A 122 8.19 -2.01 9.36
CA ASP A 122 9.39 -2.64 9.90
C ASP A 122 10.57 -1.64 10.02
N ALA A 123 11.69 -2.10 10.59
CA ALA A 123 12.88 -1.27 10.78
C ALA A 123 13.44 -0.70 9.46
N SER A 124 13.34 -1.45 8.35
CA SER A 124 13.82 -1.02 7.05
C SER A 124 12.93 0.06 6.44
N LEU A 125 11.61 -0.13 6.46
CA LEU A 125 10.63 0.84 5.97
C LEU A 125 10.61 2.10 6.83
N SER A 126 10.71 1.96 8.15
CA SER A 126 10.78 3.08 9.10
C SER A 126 12.04 3.92 8.94
N GLY A 127 13.10 3.39 8.33
CA GLY A 127 14.28 4.17 7.95
C GLY A 127 14.08 5.07 6.73
N ARG A 128 13.06 4.83 5.89
CA ARG A 128 12.88 5.46 4.58
C ARG A 128 12.12 6.79 4.69
N PRO A 129 12.57 7.86 4.01
CA PRO A 129 11.84 9.13 4.00
C PRO A 129 10.53 9.04 3.22
N MET A 130 9.52 9.71 3.75
CA MET A 130 8.18 9.88 3.15
C MET A 130 7.93 11.30 2.63
N GLY A 131 8.88 12.23 2.79
CA GLY A 131 8.75 13.63 2.39
C GLY A 131 8.21 13.82 0.96
N ARG A 132 8.69 13.02 0.01
CA ARG A 132 8.24 13.09 -1.41
C ARG A 132 6.74 12.92 -1.65
N VAL A 133 6.02 12.29 -0.71
CA VAL A 133 4.54 12.21 -0.74
C VAL A 133 3.90 13.15 0.28
N ILE A 134 4.56 13.42 1.41
CA ILE A 134 4.07 14.39 2.40
C ILE A 134 3.90 15.77 1.76
N ASP A 135 4.91 16.24 1.01
CA ASP A 135 4.93 17.58 0.44
C ASP A 135 3.71 17.90 -0.44
N PRO A 136 3.37 17.10 -1.47
CA PRO A 136 2.15 17.36 -2.26
C PRO A 136 0.87 17.13 -1.47
N LEU A 137 0.80 16.13 -0.58
CA LEU A 137 -0.42 15.85 0.17
C LEU A 137 -0.76 16.95 1.19
N SER A 138 0.26 17.58 1.80
CA SER A 138 0.06 18.76 2.63
C SER A 138 -0.42 19.97 1.83
N GLN A 139 -0.01 20.12 0.56
CA GLN A 139 -0.57 21.16 -0.33
C GLN A 139 -2.05 20.92 -0.66
N MET A 140 -2.50 19.67 -0.65
CA MET A 140 -3.92 19.32 -0.79
C MET A 140 -4.73 19.59 0.50
N GLY A 141 -4.07 19.96 1.60
CA GLY A 141 -4.68 20.28 2.88
C GLY A 141 -4.71 19.13 3.90
N ALA A 142 -4.08 17.98 3.61
CA ALA A 142 -3.97 16.90 4.58
C ALA A 142 -2.99 17.28 5.71
N ASP A 143 -3.37 17.00 6.95
CA ASP A 143 -2.52 17.20 8.12
C ASP A 143 -1.71 15.93 8.39
N ILE A 144 -0.39 16.02 8.29
CA ILE A 144 0.52 14.88 8.37
C ILE A 144 1.53 15.10 9.49
N THR A 145 1.44 14.30 10.54
CA THR A 145 2.39 14.27 11.65
C THR A 145 3.32 13.08 11.49
N ALA A 146 4.60 13.32 11.18
CA ALA A 146 5.58 12.26 10.94
C ALA A 146 6.67 12.22 12.02
N SER A 147 7.29 11.05 12.18
CA SER A 147 8.51 10.91 13.00
C SER A 147 9.68 11.73 12.41
N PRO A 148 10.71 12.06 13.23
CA PRO A 148 11.85 12.88 12.78
C PRO A 148 12.45 12.43 11.44
N GLY A 149 12.68 13.40 10.56
CA GLY A 149 13.14 13.15 9.18
C GLY A 149 12.03 12.73 8.21
N GLY A 150 10.76 12.92 8.57
CA GLY A 150 9.61 12.60 7.71
C GLY A 150 9.47 11.09 7.49
N LYS A 151 9.53 10.31 8.57
CA LYS A 151 9.59 8.84 8.55
C LYS A 151 8.38 8.21 9.24
N LEU A 152 8.25 6.89 9.10
CA LEU A 152 7.33 6.11 9.94
C LEU A 152 7.85 6.00 11.38
N PRO A 153 6.97 5.79 12.38
CA PRO A 153 5.52 5.90 12.27
C PRO A 153 5.08 7.35 11.94
N LEU A 154 4.00 7.47 11.17
CA LEU A 154 3.38 8.75 10.85
C LEU A 154 1.87 8.64 10.90
N MET A 155 1.20 9.77 11.09
CA MET A 155 -0.25 9.91 11.07
C MET A 155 -0.65 10.84 9.94
N VAL A 156 -1.65 10.44 9.16
CA VAL A 156 -2.31 11.27 8.15
C VAL A 156 -3.74 11.50 8.59
N ARG A 157 -4.09 12.76 8.84
CA ARG A 157 -5.47 13.20 8.98
C ARG A 157 -5.90 13.78 7.62
N GLY A 158 -6.75 13.03 6.92
CA GLY A 158 -7.26 13.44 5.63
C GLY A 158 -8.26 14.59 5.72
N ILE A 159 -8.57 15.17 4.57
CA ILE A 159 -9.49 16.29 4.42
C ILE A 159 -10.51 16.00 3.32
N CYS A 160 -11.76 16.42 3.53
CA CYS A 160 -12.83 16.30 2.55
C CYS A 160 -13.70 17.58 2.59
N PRO A 161 -13.75 18.38 1.51
CA PRO A 161 -13.05 18.20 0.24
C PRO A 161 -11.55 18.53 0.33
N ALA A 162 -10.72 17.77 -0.38
CA ALA A 162 -9.29 18.09 -0.56
C ALA A 162 -9.10 19.20 -1.61
N VAL A 163 -8.03 19.99 -1.46
CA VAL A 163 -7.67 21.05 -2.41
C VAL A 163 -7.03 20.41 -3.64
N PRO A 164 -7.57 20.60 -4.86
CA PRO A 164 -6.93 20.12 -6.07
C PRO A 164 -5.64 20.92 -6.33
N ILE A 165 -4.58 20.23 -6.76
CA ILE A 165 -3.29 20.85 -7.04
C ILE A 165 -2.80 20.51 -8.45
N SER A 166 -1.97 21.38 -9.01
CA SER A 166 -1.09 21.07 -10.13
C SER A 166 0.32 20.89 -9.58
N TYR A 167 0.85 19.66 -9.64
CA TYR A 167 2.12 19.32 -9.01
C TYR A 167 3.14 18.81 -10.04
N THR A 168 4.23 19.56 -10.22
CA THR A 168 5.37 19.12 -11.03
C THR A 168 6.26 18.21 -10.20
N LEU A 169 6.37 16.95 -10.62
CA LEU A 169 7.18 15.95 -9.94
C LEU A 169 8.67 16.36 -9.93
N PRO A 170 9.30 16.57 -8.75
CA PRO A 170 10.72 16.93 -8.69
C PRO A 170 11.66 15.75 -9.03
N VAL A 171 11.12 14.53 -9.02
CA VAL A 171 11.82 13.28 -9.33
C VAL A 171 10.93 12.36 -10.14
N ALA A 172 11.54 11.51 -10.98
CA ALA A 172 10.82 10.47 -11.73
C ALA A 172 10.31 9.37 -10.78
N SER A 173 9.18 9.59 -10.13
CA SER A 173 8.59 8.65 -9.18
C SER A 173 7.14 8.32 -9.51
N ALA A 174 6.92 7.09 -9.97
CA ALA A 174 5.57 6.57 -10.20
C ALA A 174 4.73 6.51 -8.92
N GLN A 175 5.35 6.32 -7.75
CA GLN A 175 4.65 6.28 -6.45
C GLN A 175 4.14 7.65 -6.00
N VAL A 176 4.81 8.75 -6.37
CA VAL A 176 4.33 10.11 -6.06
C VAL A 176 3.23 10.54 -7.03
N LYS A 177 3.31 10.08 -8.28
CA LYS A 177 2.29 10.32 -9.30
C LYS A 177 0.98 9.55 -9.04
N SER A 178 1.09 8.34 -8.48
CA SER A 178 -0.06 7.45 -8.23
C SER A 178 -0.76 7.84 -6.95
#